data_AF-A0A2V9KY30-F1
#
_entry.id   AF-A0A2V9KY30-F1
#
_cell.length_a   1.000
_cell.length_b   1.000
_cell.length_c   1.000
_cell.angle_alpha   90.00
_cell.angle_beta   90.00
_cell.angle_gamma   90.00
#
_symmetry.space_group_name_H-M   'P 1'
#
loop_
_entity.id
_entity.type
_entity.pdbx_description
1 polymer ?
#
loop_
_entity_poly.entity_id
_entity_poly.type
_entity_poly.pdbx_seq_one_letter_code
_entity_poly.pdbx_strand_id
1 'polypeptide(L)'
;MGEMLIESNPLLGADSFDREREVRKHVGDYTLFFTGLFPEHLKRPRRSVALDYFVDYVKAGKESYEIVSKFDQFEYRKVAPLFRRLAENFELCVYGLNRVGDALRRMQDRRMQDRYYQHVERTLLT
;
A
#
# COMPACT_ATOMS: atom_id res chain seq x y z
N MET A 1 2.40 4.85 12.67
CA MET A 1 2.50 3.37 12.73
C MET A 1 2.36 2.84 14.14
N GLY A 2 3.14 3.34 15.13
CA GLY A 2 2.98 2.93 16.53
C GLY A 2 1.60 3.23 17.14
N GLU A 3 1.01 4.40 16.82
CA GLU A 3 -0.32 4.77 17.33
C GLU A 3 -1.46 3.91 16.75
N MET A 4 -1.42 3.53 15.46
CA MET A 4 -2.44 2.66 14.84
C MET A 4 -2.39 1.21 15.36
N LEU A 5 -1.22 0.71 15.76
CA LEU A 5 -1.09 -0.61 16.39
C LEU A 5 -1.68 -0.60 17.81
N ILE A 6 -1.56 0.50 18.54
CA ILE A 6 -2.16 0.70 19.86
C ILE A 6 -3.69 0.80 19.77
N GLU A 7 -4.22 1.50 18.76
CA GLU A 7 -5.67 1.65 18.53
C GLU A 7 -6.35 0.31 18.16
N SER A 8 -5.59 -0.65 17.63
CA SER A 8 -6.06 -2.00 17.32
C SER A 8 -6.07 -2.99 18.50
N ASN A 9 -5.70 -2.54 19.71
CA ASN A 9 -5.74 -3.36 20.91
C ASN A 9 -7.15 -3.32 21.54
N PRO A 10 -7.89 -4.45 21.62
CA PRO A 10 -9.22 -4.50 22.21
C PRO A 10 -9.26 -4.03 23.67
N LEU A 11 -8.11 -4.06 24.37
CA LEU A 11 -7.97 -3.61 25.76
C LEU A 11 -7.75 -2.10 25.91
N LEU A 12 -7.54 -1.34 24.82
CA LEU A 12 -7.18 0.09 24.85
C LEU A 12 -8.12 1.01 24.05
N GLY A 13 -9.30 0.54 23.63
CA GLY A 13 -10.37 1.44 23.12
C GLY A 13 -10.93 1.14 21.73
N ALA A 14 -11.06 -0.13 21.33
CA ALA A 14 -11.82 -0.46 20.13
C ALA A 14 -13.34 -0.31 20.40
N ASP A 15 -13.89 0.87 20.14
CA ASP A 15 -15.31 1.19 20.36
C ASP A 15 -16.29 0.44 19.41
N SER A 16 -15.84 -0.45 18.52
CA SER A 16 -16.68 -1.47 17.86
C SER A 16 -15.86 -2.47 17.03
N PHE A 17 -16.41 -3.67 16.85
CA PHE A 17 -15.87 -4.73 15.97
C PHE A 17 -15.63 -4.24 14.53
N ASP A 18 -16.51 -3.38 14.02
CA ASP A 18 -16.37 -2.77 12.69
C ASP A 18 -15.17 -1.84 12.61
N ARG A 19 -14.93 -1.04 13.66
CA ARG A 19 -13.79 -0.13 13.71
C ARG A 19 -12.47 -0.88 13.69
N GLU A 20 -12.33 -1.96 14.45
CA GLU A 20 -11.11 -2.78 14.41
C GLU A 20 -10.87 -3.32 12.99
N ARG A 21 -11.92 -3.85 12.35
CA ARG A 21 -11.83 -4.35 10.97
C ARG A 21 -11.39 -3.26 10.00
N GLU A 22 -11.95 -2.06 10.11
CA GLU A 22 -11.60 -0.92 9.27
C GLU A 22 -10.15 -0.50 9.41
N VAL A 23 -9.65 -0.43 10.66
CA VAL A 23 -8.24 -0.11 10.94
C VAL A 23 -7.33 -1.17 10.33
N ARG A 24 -7.62 -2.45 10.53
CA ARG A 24 -6.84 -3.55 9.94
C ARG A 24 -6.87 -3.49 8.42
N LYS A 25 -8.03 -3.25 7.81
CA LYS A 25 -8.15 -3.07 6.36
C LYS A 25 -7.28 -1.92 5.89
N HIS A 26 -7.31 -0.78 6.57
CA HIS A 26 -6.52 0.39 6.23
C HIS A 26 -5.01 0.11 6.31
N VAL A 27 -4.53 -0.62 7.32
CA VAL A 27 -3.13 -1.04 7.41
C VAL A 27 -2.75 -1.92 6.22
N GLY A 28 -3.59 -2.88 5.86
CA GLY A 28 -3.41 -3.73 4.68
C GLY A 28 -3.35 -2.92 3.38
N ASP A 29 -4.31 -2.01 3.18
CA ASP A 29 -4.39 -1.14 1.99
C ASP A 29 -3.15 -0.26 1.91
N TYR A 30 -2.81 0.44 2.99
CA TYR A 30 -1.68 1.35 3.05
C TYR A 30 -0.37 0.63 2.74
N THR A 31 -0.11 -0.50 3.39
CA THR A 31 1.13 -1.26 3.18
C THR A 31 1.20 -1.81 1.76
N LEU A 32 0.10 -2.31 1.19
CA LEU A 32 0.05 -2.84 -0.17
C LEU A 32 0.37 -1.75 -1.21
N PHE A 33 -0.28 -0.58 -1.11
CA PHE A 33 -0.04 0.53 -2.03
C PHE A 33 1.35 1.14 -1.84
N PHE A 34 1.80 1.29 -0.60
CA PHE A 34 3.10 1.91 -0.32
C PHE A 34 4.26 1.03 -0.80
N THR A 35 4.20 -0.27 -0.54
CA THR A 35 5.20 -1.25 -1.03
C THR A 35 5.14 -1.45 -2.54
N GLY A 36 3.95 -1.37 -3.15
CA GLY A 36 3.77 -1.54 -4.59
C GLY A 36 4.16 -0.31 -5.42
N LEU A 37 3.58 0.84 -5.11
CA LEU A 37 3.72 2.06 -5.93
C LEU A 37 4.99 2.86 -5.63
N PHE A 38 5.45 2.81 -4.38
CA PHE A 38 6.51 3.67 -3.85
C PHE A 38 7.66 2.91 -3.16
N PRO A 39 8.13 1.76 -3.67
CA PRO A 39 9.13 0.94 -2.99
C PRO A 39 10.46 1.65 -2.76
N GLU A 40 10.78 2.69 -3.54
CA GLU A 40 11.97 3.52 -3.35
C GLU A 40 12.03 4.22 -1.99
N HIS A 41 10.87 4.53 -1.39
CA HIS A 41 10.77 5.17 -0.07
C HIS A 41 11.02 4.18 1.08
N LEU A 42 11.08 2.88 0.79
CA LEU A 42 11.33 1.82 1.75
C LEU A 42 12.81 1.39 1.78
N LYS A 43 13.66 1.98 0.93
CA LYS A 43 15.10 1.68 0.88
C LYS A 43 15.83 2.35 2.06
N ARG A 44 16.56 1.57 2.86
CA ARG A 44 17.39 2.09 3.95
C ARG A 44 18.76 2.60 3.50
N PRO A 45 19.35 3.58 4.22
CA PRO A 45 20.79 3.78 4.24
C PRO A 45 21.49 2.57 4.89
N ARG A 46 22.58 2.11 4.28
CA ARG A 46 23.33 0.84 4.51
C ARG A 46 23.82 0.52 5.94
N ARG A 47 23.44 1.27 6.99
CA ARG A 47 24.14 1.27 8.31
C ARG A 47 23.35 0.79 9.53
N SER A 48 22.11 0.30 9.44
CA SER A 48 21.37 -0.15 10.64
C SER A 48 20.95 -1.62 10.57
N VAL A 49 21.14 -2.33 11.70
CA VAL A 49 20.96 -3.78 11.92
C VAL A 49 19.48 -4.19 12.04
N ALA A 50 18.54 -3.25 11.99
CA ALA A 50 17.12 -3.58 12.07
C ALA A 50 16.65 -4.27 10.77
N LEU A 51 15.55 -5.04 10.82
CA LEU A 51 14.97 -5.72 9.66
C LEU A 51 14.77 -4.78 8.44
N ASP A 52 14.80 -5.36 7.24
CA ASP A 52 14.47 -4.67 5.99
C ASP A 52 13.03 -4.13 6.08
N TYR A 53 12.87 -2.79 6.08
CA TYR A 53 11.57 -2.12 6.22
C TYR A 53 10.56 -2.63 5.19
N PHE A 54 11.00 -3.01 3.99
CA PHE A 54 10.12 -3.60 3.00
C PHE A 54 9.52 -4.92 3.49
N VAL A 55 10.34 -5.79 4.07
CA VAL A 55 9.90 -7.08 4.63
C VAL A 55 8.93 -6.87 5.78
N ASP A 56 9.17 -5.89 6.64
CA ASP A 56 8.26 -5.57 7.76
C ASP A 56 6.89 -5.09 7.27
N TYR A 57 6.86 -4.23 6.25
CA TYR A 57 5.62 -3.75 5.66
C TYR A 57 4.83 -4.85 4.96
N VAL A 58 5.51 -5.73 4.22
CA VAL A 58 4.88 -6.88 3.58
C VAL A 58 4.26 -7.80 4.63
N LYS A 59 5.00 -8.12 5.71
CA LYS A 59 4.47 -8.93 6.81
C LYS A 59 3.24 -8.28 7.46
N ALA A 60 3.34 -6.99 7.79
CA ALA A 60 2.24 -6.25 8.41
C ALA A 60 0.98 -6.21 7.53
N GLY A 61 1.15 -6.03 6.21
CA GLY A 61 0.04 -6.01 5.26
C GLY A 61 -0.65 -7.37 5.11
N LYS A 62 0.15 -8.45 4.99
CA LYS A 62 -0.36 -9.83 4.94
C LYS A 62 -1.14 -10.18 6.19
N GLU A 63 -0.57 -9.92 7.35
CA GLU A 63 -1.21 -10.20 8.63
C GLU A 63 -2.51 -9.40 8.79
N SER A 64 -2.51 -8.13 8.39
CA SER A 64 -3.69 -7.28 8.47
C SER A 64 -4.84 -7.79 7.60
N TYR A 65 -4.58 -8.18 6.36
CA TYR A 65 -5.61 -8.76 5.50
C TYR A 65 -6.05 -10.15 5.93
N GLU A 66 -5.13 -10.97 6.45
CA GLU A 66 -5.47 -12.28 7.03
C GLU A 66 -6.45 -12.10 8.20
N ILE A 67 -6.19 -11.13 9.08
CA ILE A 67 -7.10 -10.76 10.18
C ILE A 67 -8.43 -10.28 9.63
N VAL A 68 -8.46 -9.33 8.69
CA VAL A 68 -9.71 -8.85 8.05
C VAL A 68 -10.52 -9.99 7.43
N SER A 69 -9.86 -11.01 6.87
CA SER A 69 -10.52 -12.16 6.28
C SER A 69 -11.23 -13.06 7.30
N LYS A 70 -10.88 -12.96 8.59
CA LYS A 70 -11.53 -13.68 9.70
C LYS A 70 -12.80 -12.97 10.19
N PHE A 71 -13.02 -11.73 9.78
CA PHE A 71 -14.28 -11.02 9.98
C PHE A 71 -15.27 -11.48 8.88
N ASP A 72 -15.83 -12.68 9.03
CA ASP A 72 -16.64 -13.37 8.01
C ASP A 72 -18.14 -13.50 8.37
N GLN A 73 -18.58 -12.70 9.33
CA GLN A 73 -19.97 -12.66 9.80
C GLN A 73 -20.80 -11.62 9.02
N PHE A 74 -22.13 -11.81 9.04
CA PHE A 74 -23.12 -10.88 8.45
C PHE A 74 -22.76 -10.42 7.02
N GLU A 75 -22.66 -9.12 6.81
CA GLU A 75 -22.34 -8.49 5.53
C GLU A 75 -20.92 -8.79 5.04
N TYR A 76 -19.99 -9.09 5.95
CA TYR A 76 -18.59 -9.32 5.60
C TYR A 76 -18.30 -10.72 5.06
N ARG A 77 -19.20 -11.68 5.25
CA ARG A 77 -19.09 -13.04 4.71
C ARG A 77 -18.78 -13.05 3.21
N LYS A 78 -19.34 -12.10 2.46
CA LYS A 78 -19.17 -11.99 1.00
C LYS A 78 -17.78 -11.47 0.60
N VAL A 79 -17.17 -10.62 1.43
CA VAL A 79 -15.88 -9.97 1.13
C VAL A 79 -14.69 -10.62 1.82
N ALA A 80 -14.90 -11.41 2.88
CA ALA A 80 -13.83 -12.15 3.56
C ALA A 80 -12.93 -12.98 2.61
N PRO A 81 -13.46 -13.71 1.60
CA PRO A 81 -12.62 -14.44 0.66
C PRO A 81 -11.70 -13.54 -0.19
N LEU A 82 -12.09 -12.30 -0.46
CA LEU A 82 -11.23 -11.34 -1.18
C LEU A 82 -10.00 -10.99 -0.34
N PHE A 83 -10.19 -10.65 0.93
CA PHE A 83 -9.09 -10.30 1.82
C PHE A 83 -8.14 -11.47 2.08
N ARG A 84 -8.68 -12.70 2.16
CA ARG A 84 -7.84 -13.91 2.21
C ARG A 84 -6.94 -14.02 0.98
N ARG A 85 -7.51 -13.87 -0.21
CA ARG A 85 -6.73 -13.91 -1.47
C ARG A 85 -5.70 -12.79 -1.54
N LEU A 86 -6.02 -11.58 -1.04
CA LEU A 86 -5.07 -10.47 -0.96
C LEU A 86 -3.91 -10.77 -0.01
N ALA A 87 -4.17 -11.42 1.13
CA ALA A 87 -3.12 -11.86 2.06
C ALA A 87 -2.22 -12.95 1.44
N GLU A 88 -2.82 -13.95 0.80
CA GLU A 88 -2.11 -15.06 0.14
C GLU A 88 -1.26 -14.60 -1.04
N ASN A 89 -1.75 -13.62 -1.81
CA ASN A 89 -1.12 -13.14 -3.05
C ASN A 89 -0.48 -11.76 -2.89
N PHE A 90 -0.21 -11.33 -1.65
CA PHE A 90 0.21 -9.97 -1.35
C PHE A 90 1.42 -9.52 -2.17
N GLU A 91 2.47 -10.32 -2.20
CA GLU A 91 3.70 -10.03 -2.96
C GLU A 91 3.45 -9.94 -4.48
N LEU A 92 2.53 -10.75 -5.00
CA LEU A 92 2.13 -10.68 -6.42
C LEU A 92 1.36 -9.38 -6.70
N CYS A 93 0.49 -8.95 -5.79
CA CYS A 93 -0.20 -7.67 -5.88
C CYS A 93 0.77 -6.49 -5.80
N VAL A 94 1.76 -6.54 -4.89
CA VAL A 94 2.85 -5.57 -4.80
C VAL A 94 3.60 -5.46 -6.12
N TYR A 95 3.98 -6.60 -6.71
CA TYR A 95 4.64 -6.63 -8.01
C TYR A 95 3.76 -6.02 -9.13
N GLY A 96 2.48 -6.37 -9.19
CA GLY A 96 1.54 -5.81 -10.15
C GLY A 96 1.40 -4.29 -10.02
N LEU A 97 1.24 -3.80 -8.78
CA LEU A 97 1.19 -2.37 -8.49
C LEU A 97 2.48 -1.67 -8.88
N ASN A 98 3.64 -2.30 -8.67
CA ASN A 98 4.91 -1.75 -9.09
C ASN A 98 5.00 -1.53 -10.60
N ARG A 99 4.52 -2.49 -11.40
CA ARG A 99 4.43 -2.33 -12.85
C ARG A 99 3.51 -1.19 -13.27
N VAL A 100 2.38 -1.03 -12.58
CA VAL A 100 1.46 0.10 -12.81
C VAL A 100 2.14 1.42 -12.44
N GLY A 101 2.81 1.50 -11.29
CA GLY A 101 3.57 2.68 -10.86
C GLY A 101 4.64 3.09 -11.87
N ASP A 102 5.39 2.13 -12.40
CA ASP A 102 6.38 2.38 -13.46
C ASP A 102 5.75 2.86 -14.76
N ALA A 103 4.60 2.30 -15.14
CA ALA A 103 3.87 2.76 -16.32
C ALA A 103 3.37 4.21 -16.15
N LEU A 104 2.82 4.55 -14.98
CA LEU A 104 2.35 5.90 -14.67
C LEU A 104 3.49 6.92 -14.68
N ARG A 105 4.65 6.60 -14.08
CA ARG A 105 5.84 7.45 -14.11
C ARG A 105 6.30 7.73 -15.55
N ARG A 106 6.40 6.69 -16.38
CA ARG A 106 6.76 6.85 -17.81
C ARG A 106 5.77 7.73 -18.59
N MET A 107 4.47 7.61 -18.31
CA MET A 107 3.45 8.46 -18.94
C MET A 107 3.59 9.92 -18.51
N GLN A 108 3.92 10.16 -17.24
CA GLN A 108 4.15 11.50 -16.71
C GLN A 108 5.41 12.14 -17.32
N ASP A 109 6.50 11.40 -17.43
CA ASP A 109 7.76 11.87 -18.03
C ASP A 109 7.54 12.27 -19.50
N ARG A 110 6.81 11.45 -20.27
CA ARG A 110 6.46 11.77 -21.66
C ARG A 110 5.64 13.06 -21.76
N ARG A 111 4.59 13.20 -20.93
CA ARG A 111 3.76 14.43 -20.90
C ARG A 111 4.55 15.66 -20.49
N MET A 112 5.60 15.50 -19.69
CA MET A 112 6.50 16.59 -19.31
C MET A 112 7.41 16.98 -20.48
N GLN A 113 7.99 15.99 -21.16
CA GLN A 113 8.79 16.22 -22.37
C GLN A 113 7.99 16.90 -23.48
N ASP A 114 6.79 16.41 -23.80
CA ASP A 114 5.92 16.98 -24.84
C ASP A 114 5.62 18.46 -24.56
N ARG A 115 5.32 18.81 -23.30
CA ARG A 115 5.09 20.21 -22.89
C ARG A 115 6.34 21.07 -22.99
N TYR A 116 7.52 20.51 -22.66
CA TYR A 116 8.79 21.22 -22.81
C TYR A 116 9.07 21.55 -24.28
N TYR A 117 8.96 20.58 -25.19
CA TYR A 117 9.17 20.82 -26.61
C TYR A 117 8.19 21.83 -27.20
N GLN A 118 6.90 21.76 -26.85
CA GLN A 118 5.91 22.75 -27.26
C GLN A 118 6.23 24.17 -26.76
N HIS A 119 6.78 24.31 -25.55
CA HIS A 119 7.17 25.60 -25.00
C HIS A 119 8.40 26.17 -25.72
N VAL A 120 9.40 25.33 -26.01
CA VAL A 120 10.60 25.72 -26.76
C VAL A 120 10.23 26.15 -28.19
N GLU A 121 9.42 25.38 -28.91
CA GLU A 121 8.96 25.74 -30.27
C GLU A 121 8.20 27.07 -30.27
N ARG A 122 7.31 27.30 -29.30
CA ARG A 122 6.61 28.59 -29.18
C ARG A 122 7.54 29.76 -28.92
N THR A 123 8.61 29.56 -28.16
CA THR A 123 9.56 30.62 -27.80
C THR A 123 10.51 30.96 -28.96
N LEU A 124 10.84 29.97 -29.80
CA LEU A 124 11.73 30.15 -30.96
C LEU A 124 11.02 30.77 -32.19
N LEU A 125 9.68 30.78 -32.23
CA LEU A 125 8.86 31.31 -33.32
C LEU A 125 8.27 32.72 -33.05
N THR A 126 8.64 33.34 -31.92
CA THR A 126 8.34 34.74 -31.53
C THR A 126 9.61 35.56 -31.53
#